data_AF-A0A914ZIL2-F1
#
_entry.id   AF-A0A914ZIL2-F1
#
_cell.length_a   1.000
_cell.length_b   1.000
_cell.length_c   1.000
_cell.angle_alpha   90.00
_cell.angle_beta   90.00
_cell.angle_gamma   90.00
#
_symmetry.space_group_name_H-M   'P 1'
#
loop_
_entity.id
_entity.type
_entity.pdbx_description
1 polymer ?
#
loop_
_entity_poly.entity_id
_entity_poly.type
_entity_poly.pdbx_seq_one_letter_code
_entity_poly.pdbx_strand_id
1 'polypeptide(L)' 'YNLDYDFDKNALTVTIVKAEELPAMDLGGTSDPYVKLFLLPDKKKKFQTKVQRKSLNPVFNENFVFKV' A
#
# COMPACT_ATOMS: atom_id res chain seq x y z
N TYR A 1 1.59 -8.39 -2.18
CA TYR A 1 1.74 -7.20 -3.05
C TYR A 1 2.39 -7.65 -4.34
N ASN A 2 2.25 -6.90 -5.43
CA ASN A 2 2.93 -7.17 -6.70
C ASN A 2 3.79 -5.98 -7.11
N LEU A 3 4.86 -6.25 -7.84
CA LEU A 3 5.78 -5.26 -8.39
C LEU A 3 5.97 -5.58 -9.87
N ASP A 4 5.87 -4.56 -10.70
CA ASP A 4 6.05 -4.65 -12.14
C ASP A 4 6.86 -3.43 -12.60
N TYR A 5 7.94 -3.66 -13.35
CA TYR A 5 8.82 -2.59 -13.82
C TYR A 5 8.77 -2.49 -15.33
N ASP A 6 8.34 -1.34 -15.82
CA ASP A 6 8.27 -0.99 -17.23
C ASP A 6 9.59 -0.30 -17.63
N PHE A 7 10.42 -1.01 -18.38
CA PHE A 7 11.69 -0.51 -18.91
C PHE A 7 11.52 0.55 -20.00
N ASP A 8 10.42 0.50 -20.77
CA ASP A 8 10.16 1.49 -21.83
C ASP A 8 9.74 2.83 -21.24
N LYS A 9 9.00 2.79 -20.12
CA LYS A 9 8.51 3.99 -19.42
C LYS A 9 9.36 4.40 -18.22
N ASN A 10 10.42 3.66 -17.90
CA ASN A 10 11.20 3.78 -16.65
C ASN A 10 10.29 3.94 -15.42
N ALA A 11 9.29 3.07 -15.30
CA ALA A 11 8.24 3.20 -14.29
C ALA A 11 8.06 1.90 -13.49
N LEU A 12 8.11 2.02 -12.17
CA LEU A 12 7.83 0.93 -11.24
C LEU A 12 6.36 0.98 -10.79
N THR A 13 5.58 0.02 -11.23
CA THR A 13 4.21 -0.22 -10.78
C THR A 13 4.20 -1.11 -9.55
N VAL A 14 3.58 -0.64 -8.48
CA VAL A 14 3.44 -1.34 -7.20
C VAL A 14 1.96 -1.56 -6.93
N THR A 15 1.53 -2.82 -6.86
CA THR A 15 0.14 -3.18 -6.59
C THR A 15 0.01 -3.69 -5.16
N ILE A 16 -0.74 -2.96 -4.34
CA ILE A 16 -1.13 -3.36 -3.00
C ILE A 16 -2.43 -4.16 -3.10
N VAL A 17 -2.35 -5.47 -2.86
CA VAL A 17 -3.48 -6.40 -3.02
C VAL A 17 -4.31 -6.44 -1.74
N LYS A 18 -3.79 -7.05 -0.68
CA LYS A 18 -4.43 -7.19 0.62
C LYS A 18 -3.37 -7.27 1.72
N ALA A 19 -3.80 -7.04 2.95
CA ALA A 19 -3.09 -7.47 4.13
C ALA A 19 -3.98 -8.44 4.92
N GLU A 20 -3.37 -9.35 5.65
CA GLU A 20 -4.05 -10.36 6.46
C GLU A 20 -3.40 -10.39 7.83
N GLU A 21 -4.19 -10.77 8.85
CA GLU A 21 -3.74 -10.94 10.23
C GLU A 21 -3.11 -9.67 10.83
N LEU A 22 -3.69 -8.50 10.52
CA LEU A 22 -3.22 -7.27 11.14
C LEU A 22 -3.53 -7.27 12.64
N PRO A 23 -2.61 -6.75 13.47
CA PRO A 23 -2.87 -6.62 14.90
C PRO A 23 -4.02 -5.64 15.14
N ALA A 24 -4.95 -6.04 15.99
CA ALA A 24 -6.01 -5.17 16.50
C ALA A 24 -5.39 -4.13 17.42
N MET A 25 -5.34 -2.87 16.97
CA MET A 25 -4.81 -1.76 17.77
C MET A 25 -5.92 -0.91 18.39
N ASP A 26 -7.17 -1.03 17.92
CA ASP A 26 -8.29 -0.31 18.49
C ASP A 26 -8.94 -1.07 19.65
N LEU A 27 -9.47 -0.31 20.63
CA LEU A 27 -10.18 -0.79 21.83
C LEU A 27 -11.33 -1.78 21.55
N GLY A 28 -11.79 -1.88 20.30
CA GLY A 28 -12.84 -2.80 19.85
C GLY A 28 -12.37 -4.11 19.21
N GLY A 29 -11.05 -4.42 19.23
CA GLY A 29 -10.53 -5.62 18.58
C GLY A 29 -10.46 -5.51 17.05
N THR A 30 -10.55 -4.30 16.51
CA THR A 30 -10.42 -3.99 15.09
C THR A 30 -9.25 -3.05 14.84
N SER A 31 -8.94 -2.78 13.58
CA SER A 31 -7.98 -1.75 13.18
C SER A 31 -8.52 -1.01 11.95
N ASP A 32 -8.06 0.23 11.76
CA ASP A 32 -8.30 1.02 10.55
C ASP A 32 -7.03 1.07 9.67
N PRO A 33 -6.62 -0.03 9.01
CA PRO A 33 -5.34 -0.10 8.32
C PRO A 33 -5.30 0.71 7.02
N TYR A 34 -4.13 1.28 6.77
CA TYR A 34 -3.75 1.89 5.49
C TYR A 34 -2.26 1.66 5.22
N VAL A 35 -1.86 1.63 3.96
CA VAL A 35 -0.47 1.43 3.54
C VAL A 35 0.07 2.71 2.96
N LYS A 36 1.26 3.13 3.41
CA LYS A 36 2.00 4.26 2.87
C LYS A 36 3.24 3.76 2.13
N LEU A 37 3.35 4.10 0.85
CA LEU A 37 4.44 3.70 -0.02
C LEU A 37 5.40 4.88 -0.23
N PHE A 38 6.70 4.59 -0.25
CA PHE A 38 7.77 5.53 -0.54
C PHE A 38 8.91 4.79 -1.25
N LEU A 39 9.57 5.45 -2.19
CA LEU A 39 10.71 4.88 -2.92
C LEU A 39 12.00 5.53 -2.40
N LEU A 40 12.90 4.76 -1.81
CA LEU A 40 14.18 5.29 -1.32
C LEU A 40 15.21 5.33 -2.46
N PRO A 41 16.12 6.33 -2.49
CA PRO A 41 16.35 7.37 -1.47
C PRO A 41 15.37 8.56 -1.53
N ASP A 42 14.58 8.71 -2.59
CA ASP A 42 13.71 9.86 -2.81
C ASP A 42 12.38 9.81 -2.02
N LYS A 43 12.42 10.27 -0.76
CA LYS A 43 11.25 10.34 0.12
C LYS A 43 10.18 11.36 -0.30
N LYS A 44 10.34 12.09 -1.43
CA LYS A 44 9.37 13.12 -1.86
C LYS A 44 8.07 12.52 -2.38
N LYS A 45 8.13 11.44 -3.17
CA LYS A 45 6.94 10.76 -3.71
C LYS A 45 6.41 9.76 -2.69
N LYS A 46 5.29 10.12 -2.07
CA LYS A 46 4.57 9.28 -1.12
C LYS A 46 3.20 8.96 -1.71
N PHE A 47 2.89 7.68 -1.77
CA PHE A 47 1.54 7.21 -2.06
C PHE A 47 0.93 6.62 -0.81
N GLN A 48 -0.39 6.66 -0.72
CA GLN A 48 -1.12 6.08 0.38
C GLN A 48 -2.39 5.44 -0.15
N THR A 49 -2.72 4.25 0.36
CA THR A 49 -3.99 3.60 0.05
C THR A 49 -5.12 4.30 0.79
N LYS A 50 -6.35 3.96 0.40
CA LYS A 50 -7.52 4.27 1.23
C LYS A 50 -7.41 3.57 2.58
N VAL A 51 -7.95 4.23 3.60
CA VAL A 51 -8.11 3.67 4.93
C VAL A 51 -9.25 2.67 4.88
N GLN A 52 -8.97 1.42 5.22
CA GLN A 52 -10.00 0.41 5.40
C GLN A 52 -10.46 0.42 6.85
N ARG A 53 -11.76 0.60 7.09
CA ARG A 53 -12.29 0.75 8.45
C ARG A 53 -12.63 -0.60 9.07
N LYS A 54 -12.32 -0.75 10.36
CA LYS A 54 -12.67 -1.91 11.21
C LYS A 54 -12.34 -3.26 10.56
N SER A 55 -11.16 -3.37 9.95
CA SER A 55 -10.74 -4.59 9.24
C SER A 55 -9.34 -5.01 9.64
N LEU A 56 -9.19 -6.28 10.04
CA LEU A 56 -7.89 -6.92 10.26
C LEU A 56 -7.35 -7.57 8.98
N ASN A 57 -8.19 -7.73 7.97
CA ASN A 57 -7.86 -8.33 6.67
C ASN A 57 -8.26 -7.36 5.54
N PRO A 58 -7.65 -6.17 5.45
CA PRO A 58 -8.03 -5.17 4.45
C PRO A 58 -7.64 -5.64 3.04
N VAL A 59 -8.57 -5.51 2.10
CA VAL A 59 -8.29 -5.64 0.67
C VAL A 59 -8.18 -4.24 0.09
N PHE A 60 -7.03 -3.91 -0.47
CA PHE A 60 -6.76 -2.60 -1.07
C PHE A 60 -7.00 -2.66 -2.58
N ASN A 61 -6.38 -3.63 -3.27
CA ASN A 61 -6.36 -3.75 -4.74
C ASN A 61 -6.03 -2.41 -5.44
N GLU A 62 -5.09 -1.65 -4.90
CA GLU A 62 -4.67 -0.35 -5.43
C GLU A 62 -3.30 -0.47 -6.12
N ASN A 63 -3.15 0.22 -7.25
CA ASN A 63 -1.91 0.27 -8.01
C ASN A 63 -1.28 1.68 -7.96
N PHE A 64 0.02 1.72 -7.73
CA PHE A 64 0.80 2.96 -7.61
C PHE A 64 1.96 2.91 -8.57
N VAL A 65 2.16 3.98 -9.35
CA VAL A 65 3.25 4.04 -10.33
C VAL A 65 4.28 5.05 -9.87
N PHE A 66 5.50 4.57 -9.64
CA PHE A 66 6.67 5.38 -9.38
C PHE A 66 7.45 5.56 -10.67
N LYS A 67 7.47 6.78 -11.20
CA LYS A 67 8.44 7.16 -12.25
C LYS A 67 9.82 7.26 -11.62
N VAL A 68 10.75 6.43 -12.10
CA VAL A 68 12.15 6.34 -11.68
C VAL A 68 13.02 7.14 -12.65
#